data_AF-A0A2P4Y2I0-F1
#
_entry.id   AF-A0A2P4Y2I0-F1
#
_cell.length_a   1.000
_cell.length_b   1.000
_cell.length_c   1.000
_cell.angle_alpha   90.00
_cell.angle_beta   90.00
_cell.angle_gamma   90.00
#
_symmetry.space_group_name_H-M   'P 1'
#
loop_
_entity.id
_entity.type
_entity.pdbx_description
1 polymer ?
#
loop_
_entity_poly.entity_id
_entity_poly.type
_entity_poly.pdbx_seq_one_letter_code
_entity_poly.pdbx_strand_id
1 'polypeptide(L)'
;MRHPCSICREHFGVAEQVILSCSHMFHLTCITSFERFLRTNQRVCPICRKQDYQKRCTTVASAFHREYSAKRIQFYTSGKGDPIRRRRFFANRVGKTTDRLVSAMSKRDDSIDALLAEFDKSLNMSRRVFQEHGPQTDSGTLFPGVDDWLVIFSKAKARGEHECAICINVFSSSMEGVSLLSCSHTFHSQCLSAFEEFNIYEVPLCPVCRASYRCQTWLHLTKLAT
;
A
#
# COMPACT_ATOMS: atom_id res chain seq x y z
N MET A 1 17.36 -52.27 -7.95
CA MET A 1 18.64 -51.69 -7.50
C MET A 1 18.45 -50.92 -6.19
N ARG A 2 18.05 -51.62 -5.12
CA ARG A 2 17.77 -50.99 -3.80
C ARG A 2 18.79 -51.37 -2.73
N HIS A 3 19.75 -52.24 -3.05
CA HIS A 3 20.74 -52.70 -2.10
C HIS A 3 22.00 -51.86 -2.23
N PRO A 4 22.62 -51.44 -1.10
CA PRO A 4 23.89 -50.74 -1.11
C PRO A 4 25.02 -51.62 -1.66
N CYS A 5 26.16 -51.03 -1.97
CA CYS A 5 27.35 -51.80 -2.35
C CYS A 5 27.71 -52.78 -1.22
N SER A 6 27.87 -54.06 -1.52
CA SER A 6 28.12 -55.08 -0.48
C SER A 6 29.53 -55.04 0.11
N ILE A 7 30.45 -54.27 -0.49
CA ILE A 7 31.83 -54.09 0.01
C ILE A 7 31.86 -52.98 1.07
N CYS A 8 31.44 -51.75 0.74
CA CYS A 8 31.47 -50.61 1.67
C CYS A 8 30.16 -50.38 2.44
N ARG A 9 29.07 -51.04 2.06
CA ARG A 9 27.70 -50.87 2.61
C ARG A 9 27.09 -49.48 2.39
N GLU A 10 27.67 -48.68 1.51
CA GLU A 10 27.14 -47.36 1.14
C GLU A 10 26.23 -47.44 -0.09
N HIS A 11 25.34 -46.44 -0.22
CA HIS A 11 24.53 -46.28 -1.41
C HIS A 11 25.41 -45.93 -2.62
N PHE A 12 25.00 -46.36 -3.82
CA PHE A 12 25.76 -46.10 -5.04
C PHE A 12 25.92 -44.62 -5.38
N GLY A 13 24.95 -43.79 -4.99
CA GLY A 13 25.02 -42.34 -5.15
C GLY A 13 25.35 -41.92 -6.58
N VAL A 14 26.25 -40.94 -6.70
CA VAL A 14 26.76 -40.45 -7.99
C VAL A 14 28.14 -41.02 -8.37
N ALA A 15 28.73 -41.85 -7.50
CA ALA A 15 30.05 -42.44 -7.71
C ALA A 15 30.04 -43.43 -8.88
N GLU A 16 31.20 -43.68 -9.49
CA GLU A 16 31.28 -44.62 -10.61
C GLU A 16 30.91 -46.04 -10.20
N GLN A 17 30.01 -46.65 -10.96
CA GLN A 17 29.47 -47.98 -10.68
C GLN A 17 29.83 -48.95 -11.80
N VAL A 18 30.01 -50.21 -11.43
CA VAL A 18 30.17 -51.29 -12.40
C VAL A 18 29.17 -52.41 -12.13
N ILE A 19 28.71 -53.02 -13.21
CA ILE A 19 27.99 -54.29 -13.17
C ILE A 19 28.92 -55.40 -13.68
N LEU A 20 28.94 -56.52 -12.97
CA LEU A 20 29.70 -57.70 -13.35
C LEU A 20 28.87 -58.60 -14.27
N SER A 21 29.50 -59.52 -15.01
CA SER A 21 28.81 -60.52 -15.85
C SER A 21 27.95 -61.52 -15.06
N CYS A 22 28.06 -61.54 -13.74
CA CYS A 22 27.16 -62.24 -12.82
C CYS A 22 26.00 -61.35 -12.31
N SER A 23 25.76 -60.19 -12.93
CA SER A 23 24.71 -59.22 -12.60
C SER A 23 24.80 -58.56 -11.22
N HIS A 24 25.94 -58.71 -10.52
CA HIS A 24 26.20 -58.01 -9.26
C HIS A 24 26.81 -56.63 -9.51
N MET A 25 26.45 -55.66 -8.68
CA MET A 25 26.87 -54.26 -8.83
C MET A 25 27.74 -53.80 -7.66
N PHE A 26 28.78 -53.02 -7.97
CA PHE A 26 29.71 -52.46 -6.99
C PHE A 26 30.13 -51.04 -7.41
N HIS A 27 30.63 -50.23 -6.47
CA HIS A 27 31.40 -49.06 -6.86
C HIS A 27 32.67 -49.52 -7.57
N LEU A 28 33.09 -48.78 -8.59
CA LEU A 28 34.32 -49.08 -9.32
C LEU A 28 35.52 -49.11 -8.36
N THR A 29 35.58 -48.15 -7.44
CA THR A 29 36.64 -48.07 -6.43
C THR A 29 36.63 -49.28 -5.50
N CYS A 30 35.46 -49.67 -5.00
CA CYS A 30 35.31 -50.81 -4.08
C CYS A 30 35.77 -52.13 -4.72
N ILE A 31 35.30 -52.43 -5.93
CA ILE A 31 35.67 -53.69 -6.60
C ILE A 31 37.15 -53.69 -7.00
N THR A 32 37.70 -52.54 -7.40
CA THR A 32 39.12 -52.41 -7.75
C THR A 32 40.00 -52.63 -6.51
N SER A 33 39.61 -52.10 -5.35
CA SER A 33 40.31 -52.35 -4.08
C SER A 33 40.23 -53.83 -3.67
N PHE A 34 39.06 -54.45 -3.87
CA PHE A 34 38.88 -55.87 -3.59
C PHE A 34 39.74 -56.76 -4.49
N GLU A 35 39.78 -56.50 -5.80
CA GLU A 35 40.66 -57.19 -6.76
C GLU A 35 42.14 -57.07 -6.33
N ARG A 36 42.58 -55.87 -5.92
CA ARG A 36 43.95 -55.66 -5.42
C ARG A 36 44.24 -56.42 -4.12
N PHE A 37 43.26 -56.52 -3.22
CA PHE A 37 43.42 -57.19 -1.92
C PHE A 37 43.60 -58.70 -2.04
N LEU A 38 42.93 -59.34 -3.00
CA LEU A 38 43.00 -60.80 -3.17
C LEU A 38 44.38 -61.31 -3.59
N ARG A 39 45.27 -60.45 -4.11
CA ARG A 39 46.65 -60.80 -4.53
C ARG A 39 46.73 -62.04 -5.45
N THR A 40 45.65 -62.32 -6.19
CA THR A 40 45.57 -63.36 -7.21
C THR A 40 45.17 -62.72 -8.53
N ASN A 41 45.60 -63.31 -9.65
CA ASN A 41 45.16 -62.86 -10.98
C ASN A 41 43.72 -63.31 -11.32
N GLN A 42 43.06 -64.05 -10.43
CA GLN A 42 41.71 -64.58 -10.64
C GLN A 42 40.67 -63.62 -10.06
N ARG A 43 39.76 -63.14 -10.93
CA ARG A 43 38.68 -62.24 -10.52
C ARG A 43 37.49 -63.04 -10.00
N VAL A 44 37.21 -62.94 -8.71
CA VAL A 44 36.09 -63.65 -8.06
C VAL A 44 35.04 -62.67 -7.57
N CYS A 45 33.77 -62.88 -7.90
CA CYS A 45 32.70 -62.00 -7.42
C CYS A 45 32.55 -62.06 -5.88
N PRO A 46 32.54 -60.92 -5.17
CA PRO A 46 32.36 -60.90 -3.71
C PRO A 46 31.04 -61.50 -3.20
N ILE A 47 29.99 -61.54 -4.05
CA ILE A 47 28.66 -62.03 -3.66
C ILE A 47 28.51 -63.51 -4.00
N CYS A 48 28.64 -63.88 -5.27
CA CYS A 48 28.33 -65.25 -5.73
C CYS A 48 29.55 -66.11 -6.03
N ARG A 49 30.77 -65.60 -5.81
CA ARG A 49 32.03 -66.30 -6.06
C ARG A 49 32.26 -66.77 -7.50
N LYS A 50 31.47 -66.29 -8.47
CA LYS A 50 31.72 -66.54 -9.91
C LYS A 50 33.10 -66.02 -10.28
N GLN A 51 33.91 -66.88 -10.89
CA GLN A 51 35.26 -66.58 -11.36
C GLN A 51 35.22 -65.88 -12.73
N ASP A 52 36.31 -65.22 -13.08
CA ASP A 52 36.60 -64.58 -14.36
C ASP A 52 35.47 -63.72 -14.91
N TYR A 53 34.84 -62.96 -14.01
CA TYR A 53 33.79 -62.05 -14.42
C TYR A 53 34.33 -60.93 -15.32
N GLN A 54 33.48 -60.47 -16.24
CA GLN A 54 33.71 -59.22 -16.98
C GLN A 54 33.06 -58.08 -16.22
N LYS A 55 33.66 -56.89 -16.23
CA LYS A 55 33.12 -55.67 -15.60
C LYS A 55 32.77 -54.63 -16.66
N ARG A 56 31.61 -54.00 -16.52
CA ARG A 56 31.14 -52.90 -17.38
C ARG A 56 30.70 -51.72 -16.53
N CYS A 57 31.20 -50.53 -16.85
CA CYS A 57 30.73 -49.29 -16.22
C CYS A 57 29.25 -49.06 -16.53
N THR A 58 28.50 -48.62 -15.51
CA THR A 58 27.07 -48.35 -15.61
C THR A 58 26.73 -47.06 -14.90
N THR A 59 25.76 -46.32 -15.44
CA THR A 59 25.23 -45.09 -14.86
C THR A 59 23.84 -45.28 -14.27
N VAL A 60 23.30 -46.51 -14.27
CA VAL A 60 21.90 -46.75 -13.90
C VAL A 60 21.62 -46.38 -12.44
N ALA A 61 22.53 -46.73 -11.52
CA ALA A 61 22.36 -46.37 -10.11
C ALA A 61 22.52 -44.86 -9.87
N SER A 62 23.44 -44.20 -10.59
CA SER A 62 23.60 -42.74 -10.59
C SER A 62 22.36 -42.01 -11.14
N ALA A 63 21.80 -42.49 -12.24
CA ALA A 63 20.57 -41.95 -12.83
C ALA A 63 19.39 -42.08 -11.86
N PHE A 64 19.21 -43.26 -11.26
CA PHE A 64 18.18 -43.48 -10.25
C PHE A 64 18.37 -42.57 -9.03
N HIS A 65 19.60 -42.40 -8.55
CA HIS A 65 19.89 -41.51 -7.42
C HIS A 65 19.55 -40.05 -7.74
N ARG A 66 19.88 -39.56 -8.93
CA ARG A 66 19.55 -38.21 -9.40
C ARG A 66 18.03 -38.01 -9.47
N GLU A 67 17.31 -38.95 -10.07
CA GLU A 67 15.85 -38.89 -10.19
C GLU A 67 15.17 -38.91 -8.80
N TYR A 68 15.58 -39.83 -7.93
CA TYR A 68 15.08 -39.93 -6.57
C TYR A 68 15.32 -38.65 -5.78
N SER A 69 16.53 -38.08 -5.88
CA SER A 69 16.89 -36.82 -5.23
C SER A 69 16.06 -35.65 -5.76
N ALA A 70 15.87 -35.55 -7.08
CA ALA A 70 15.07 -34.50 -7.70
C ALA A 70 13.61 -34.54 -7.21
N LYS A 71 12.99 -35.74 -7.19
CA LYS A 71 11.63 -35.93 -6.66
C LYS A 71 11.51 -35.50 -5.20
N ARG A 72 12.51 -35.82 -4.36
CA ARG A 72 12.54 -35.38 -2.96
C ARG A 72 12.65 -33.87 -2.83
N ILE A 73 13.55 -33.23 -3.57
CA ILE A 73 13.72 -31.78 -3.55
C ILE A 73 12.39 -31.11 -3.95
N GLN A 74 11.81 -31.51 -5.08
CA GLN A 74 10.54 -30.99 -5.58
C GLN A 74 9.41 -31.12 -4.55
N PHE A 75 9.32 -32.26 -3.86
CA PHE A 75 8.36 -32.49 -2.81
C PHE A 75 8.51 -31.47 -1.67
N TYR A 76 9.71 -31.27 -1.12
CA TYR A 76 9.93 -30.31 -0.04
C TYR A 76 9.80 -28.85 -0.49
N THR A 77 10.23 -28.51 -1.71
CA THR A 77 10.06 -27.14 -2.25
C THR A 77 8.60 -26.78 -2.51
N SER A 78 7.73 -27.77 -2.70
CA SER A 78 6.27 -27.55 -2.84
C SER A 78 5.55 -27.30 -1.51
N GLY A 79 6.28 -27.27 -0.39
CA GLY A 79 5.71 -27.19 0.95
C GLY A 79 5.17 -28.53 1.47
N LYS A 80 5.44 -29.65 0.81
CA LYS A 80 5.08 -30.99 1.32
C LYS A 80 6.23 -31.57 2.17
N GLY A 81 5.91 -32.50 3.07
CA GLY A 81 6.91 -33.30 3.80
C GLY A 81 7.15 -32.94 5.26
N ASP A 82 7.45 -31.68 5.57
CA ASP A 82 7.69 -31.23 6.96
C ASP A 82 6.72 -30.08 7.32
N PRO A 83 5.94 -30.18 8.42
CA PRO A 83 5.01 -29.14 8.85
C PRO A 83 5.63 -27.75 9.00
N ILE A 84 6.88 -27.64 9.48
CA ILE A 84 7.55 -26.35 9.69
C ILE A 84 7.92 -25.72 8.34
N ARG A 85 8.56 -26.49 7.45
CA ARG A 85 8.86 -26.04 6.08
C ARG A 85 7.59 -25.72 5.29
N ARG A 86 6.51 -26.48 5.48
CA ARG A 86 5.20 -26.20 4.88
C ARG A 86 4.65 -24.85 5.30
N ARG A 87 4.66 -24.56 6.62
CA ARG A 87 4.22 -23.26 7.15
C ARG A 87 5.03 -22.12 6.56
N ARG A 88 6.36 -22.23 6.53
CA ARG A 88 7.25 -21.22 5.94
C ARG A 88 7.02 -21.02 4.44
N PHE A 89 6.80 -22.11 3.69
CA PHE A 89 6.50 -22.05 2.26
C PHE A 89 5.23 -21.25 1.99
N PHE A 90 4.13 -21.58 2.68
CA PHE A 90 2.87 -20.85 2.51
C PHE A 90 2.96 -19.41 3.04
N ALA A 91 3.63 -19.16 4.15
CA ALA A 91 3.87 -17.80 4.66
C ALA A 91 4.62 -16.93 3.64
N ASN A 92 5.71 -17.44 3.05
CA ASN A 92 6.45 -16.73 2.00
C ASN A 92 5.59 -16.51 0.75
N ARG A 93 4.76 -17.49 0.38
CA ARG A 93 3.87 -17.37 -0.79
C ARG A 93 2.81 -16.28 -0.59
N VAL A 94 2.18 -16.26 0.60
CA VAL A 94 1.22 -15.22 0.99
C VAL A 94 1.92 -13.87 1.10
N GLY A 95 3.09 -13.80 1.73
CA GLY A 95 3.90 -12.59 1.82
C GLY A 95 4.15 -11.97 0.44
N LYS A 96 4.63 -12.76 -0.53
CA LYS A 96 4.84 -12.27 -1.91
C LYS A 96 3.58 -11.74 -2.58
N THR A 97 2.41 -12.34 -2.32
CA THR A 97 1.15 -11.82 -2.86
C THR A 97 0.73 -10.53 -2.16
N THR A 98 0.92 -10.44 -0.84
CA THR A 98 0.66 -9.23 -0.06
C THR A 98 1.57 -8.09 -0.51
N ASP A 99 2.87 -8.34 -0.69
CA ASP A 99 3.83 -7.32 -1.14
C ASP A 99 3.46 -6.75 -2.51
N ARG A 100 2.99 -7.60 -3.42
CA ARG A 100 2.49 -7.18 -4.74
C ARG A 100 1.24 -6.31 -4.61
N LEU A 101 0.33 -6.67 -3.71
CA LEU A 101 -0.88 -5.89 -3.46
C LEU A 101 -0.53 -4.52 -2.87
N VAL A 102 0.30 -4.49 -1.81
CA VAL A 102 0.77 -3.25 -1.19
C VAL A 102 1.46 -2.36 -2.21
N SER A 103 2.38 -2.92 -3.02
CA SER A 103 3.05 -2.17 -4.08
C SER A 103 2.07 -1.61 -5.11
N ALA A 104 1.03 -2.35 -5.47
CA ALA A 104 -0.01 -1.87 -6.38
C ALA A 104 -0.91 -0.80 -5.73
N MET A 105 -1.13 -0.86 -4.42
CA MET A 105 -1.84 0.16 -3.67
C MET A 105 -1.04 1.47 -3.60
N SER A 106 0.24 1.42 -3.22
CA SER A 106 1.09 2.62 -3.14
C SER A 106 1.19 3.34 -4.48
N LYS A 107 1.33 2.61 -5.59
CA LYS A 107 1.34 3.21 -6.94
C LYS A 107 0.05 3.96 -7.29
N ARG A 108 -1.10 3.52 -6.77
CA ARG A 108 -2.37 4.22 -6.98
C ARG A 108 -2.47 5.47 -6.12
N ASP A 109 -1.90 5.44 -4.91
CA ASP A 109 -1.83 6.58 -4.01
C ASP A 109 -1.05 7.73 -4.64
N ASP A 110 0.17 7.43 -5.14
CA ASP A 110 1.01 8.40 -5.86
C ASP A 110 0.28 9.05 -7.04
N SER A 111 -0.56 8.28 -7.74
CA SER A 111 -1.35 8.77 -8.87
C SER A 111 -2.50 9.67 -8.44
N ILE A 112 -3.12 9.43 -7.29
CA ILE A 112 -4.21 10.28 -6.75
C ILE A 112 -3.61 11.61 -6.30
N ASP A 113 -2.50 11.58 -5.56
CA ASP A 113 -1.82 12.78 -5.08
C ASP A 113 -1.37 13.67 -6.24
N ALA A 114 -0.83 13.07 -7.31
CA ALA A 114 -0.46 13.81 -8.51
C ALA A 114 -1.66 14.51 -9.18
N LEU A 115 -2.83 13.86 -9.23
CA LEU A 115 -4.06 14.45 -9.76
C LEU A 115 -4.57 15.60 -8.90
N LEU A 116 -4.59 15.44 -7.57
CA LEU A 116 -5.01 16.50 -6.65
C LEU A 116 -4.09 17.73 -6.75
N ALA A 117 -2.78 17.52 -6.85
CA ALA A 117 -1.82 18.59 -7.08
C ALA A 117 -2.07 19.33 -8.40
N GLU A 118 -2.53 18.64 -9.45
CA GLU A 118 -2.88 19.27 -10.73
C GLU A 118 -4.18 20.08 -10.66
N PHE A 119 -5.17 19.60 -9.90
CA PHE A 119 -6.38 20.38 -9.62
C PHE A 119 -6.06 21.67 -8.87
N ASP A 120 -5.23 21.61 -7.83
CA ASP A 120 -4.84 22.80 -7.07
C ASP A 120 -4.10 23.84 -7.93
N LYS A 121 -3.20 23.38 -8.82
CA LYS A 121 -2.56 24.26 -9.81
C LYS A 121 -3.59 24.92 -10.71
N SER A 122 -4.53 24.14 -11.25
CA SER A 122 -5.59 24.63 -12.14
C SER A 122 -6.47 25.68 -11.45
N LEU A 123 -6.84 25.43 -10.18
CA LEU A 123 -7.59 26.38 -9.37
C LEU A 123 -6.78 27.65 -9.07
N ASN A 124 -5.50 27.52 -8.76
CA ASN A 124 -4.63 28.68 -8.52
C ASN A 124 -4.46 29.53 -9.79
N MET A 125 -4.31 28.92 -10.96
CA MET A 125 -4.25 29.63 -12.23
C MET A 125 -5.56 30.36 -12.53
N SER A 126 -6.69 29.70 -12.31
CA SER A 126 -8.03 30.31 -12.44
C SER A 126 -8.18 31.53 -11.52
N ARG A 127 -7.82 31.40 -10.24
CA ARG A 127 -7.84 32.52 -9.27
C ARG A 127 -7.00 33.71 -9.71
N ARG A 128 -5.83 33.48 -10.31
CA ARG A 128 -4.97 34.55 -10.84
C ARG A 128 -5.63 35.30 -11.99
N VAL A 129 -6.23 34.59 -12.95
CA VAL A 129 -6.95 35.22 -14.07
C VAL A 129 -8.11 36.08 -13.56
N PHE A 130 -8.86 35.59 -12.57
CA PHE A 130 -9.94 36.35 -11.94
C PHE A 130 -9.46 37.50 -11.04
N GLN A 131 -8.22 37.45 -10.54
CA GLN A 131 -7.58 38.59 -9.85
C GLN A 131 -7.09 39.66 -10.83
N GLU A 132 -6.59 39.26 -12.00
CA GLU A 132 -6.14 40.19 -13.06
C GLU A 132 -7.31 40.85 -13.82
N HIS A 133 -8.48 40.20 -13.86
CA HIS A 133 -9.72 40.73 -14.48
C HIS A 133 -10.81 41.08 -13.47
N GLY A 134 -10.45 41.16 -12.17
CA GLY A 134 -11.33 41.81 -11.19
C GLY A 134 -11.55 43.26 -11.61
N PRO A 135 -12.76 43.83 -11.44
CA PRO A 135 -13.01 45.19 -11.84
C PRO A 135 -11.93 46.09 -11.25
N GLN A 136 -11.31 46.91 -12.11
CA GLN A 136 -10.52 48.05 -11.69
C GLN A 136 -11.43 48.97 -10.87
N THR A 137 -11.54 48.68 -9.57
CA THR A 137 -11.83 49.69 -8.58
C THR A 137 -10.48 50.24 -8.17
N ASP A 138 -10.17 51.41 -8.71
CA ASP A 138 -9.16 52.30 -8.17
C ASP A 138 -9.17 52.26 -6.65
N SER A 139 -8.01 51.96 -6.08
CA SER A 139 -7.53 52.26 -4.72
C SER A 139 -6.99 51.03 -4.00
N GLY A 140 -5.75 50.70 -4.32
CA GLY A 140 -4.84 50.24 -3.28
C GLY A 140 -4.57 51.40 -2.32
N THR A 141 -5.18 51.40 -1.14
CA THR A 141 -4.58 51.93 0.10
C THR A 141 -5.49 51.68 1.31
N LEU A 142 -4.87 51.22 2.40
CA LEU A 142 -5.27 51.39 3.81
C LEU A 142 -6.35 50.46 4.39
N PHE A 143 -5.92 49.47 5.17
CA PHE A 143 -6.38 49.47 6.57
C PHE A 143 -5.83 50.78 7.16
N PRO A 144 -6.62 51.73 7.70
CA PRO A 144 -7.62 51.51 8.76
C PRO A 144 -8.86 52.42 8.62
N GLY A 145 -10.06 51.85 8.53
CA GLY A 145 -11.30 52.64 8.53
C GLY A 145 -12.40 51.86 9.22
N VAL A 146 -13.00 52.46 10.23
CA VAL A 146 -14.21 51.98 10.91
C VAL A 146 -15.17 51.43 9.86
N ASP A 147 -15.59 50.16 9.98
CA ASP A 147 -16.62 49.61 9.12
C ASP A 147 -17.78 50.62 9.11
N ASP A 148 -18.08 51.22 7.95
CA ASP A 148 -19.17 52.19 7.85
C ASP A 148 -20.48 51.40 7.89
N TRP A 149 -20.86 51.06 9.12
CA TRP A 149 -21.98 50.20 9.41
C TRP A 149 -23.29 50.79 8.90
N LEU A 150 -23.40 52.10 8.67
CA LEU A 150 -24.57 52.72 8.07
C LEU A 150 -24.70 52.36 6.59
N VAL A 151 -23.60 52.36 5.85
CA VAL A 151 -23.56 51.90 4.45
C VAL A 151 -23.85 50.40 4.36
N ILE A 152 -23.24 49.60 5.24
CA ILE A 152 -23.43 48.13 5.28
C ILE A 152 -24.89 47.79 5.63
N PHE A 153 -25.47 48.50 6.61
CA PHE A 153 -26.86 48.38 7.01
C PHE A 153 -27.83 48.75 5.90
N SER A 154 -27.55 49.82 5.16
CA SER A 154 -28.37 50.23 4.00
C SER A 154 -28.35 49.16 2.91
N LYS A 155 -27.18 48.54 2.65
CA LYS A 155 -27.06 47.40 1.72
C LYS A 155 -27.86 46.19 2.20
N ALA A 156 -27.80 45.86 3.48
CA ALA A 156 -28.54 44.73 4.04
C ALA A 156 -30.06 44.93 3.95
N LYS A 157 -30.55 46.15 4.24
CA LYS A 157 -31.96 46.51 4.02
C LYS A 157 -32.39 46.39 2.56
N ALA A 158 -31.56 46.85 1.62
CA ALA A 158 -31.85 46.77 0.19
C ALA A 158 -31.93 45.32 -0.31
N ARG A 159 -31.19 44.39 0.29
CA ARG A 159 -31.28 42.96 -0.02
C ARG A 159 -32.57 42.31 0.47
N GLY A 160 -33.14 42.82 1.56
CA GLY A 160 -34.41 42.32 2.09
C GLY A 160 -34.35 40.85 2.51
N GLU A 161 -33.24 40.40 3.11
CA GLU A 161 -33.13 39.03 3.62
C GLU A 161 -34.05 38.88 4.86
N HIS A 162 -35.06 38.00 4.76
CA HIS A 162 -36.07 37.81 5.80
C HIS A 162 -35.87 36.53 6.62
N GLU A 163 -34.93 35.67 6.23
CA GLU A 163 -34.69 34.37 6.87
C GLU A 163 -33.21 34.21 7.23
N CYS A 164 -32.94 33.55 8.35
CA CYS A 164 -31.59 33.24 8.76
C CYS A 164 -31.08 32.01 8.00
N ALA A 165 -30.06 32.16 7.14
CA ALA A 165 -29.55 31.04 6.36
C ALA A 165 -28.88 29.90 7.16
N ILE A 166 -28.66 30.07 8.48
CA ILE A 166 -28.14 29.00 9.35
C ILE A 166 -29.27 28.08 9.84
N CYS A 167 -30.38 28.65 10.32
CA CYS A 167 -31.49 27.87 10.90
C CYS A 167 -32.74 27.80 10.01
N ILE A 168 -32.75 28.54 8.90
CA ILE A 168 -33.83 28.60 7.89
C ILE A 168 -35.14 29.19 8.45
N ASN A 169 -35.11 29.77 9.66
CA ASN A 169 -36.26 30.45 10.25
C ASN A 169 -36.29 31.93 9.90
N VAL A 170 -37.50 32.48 9.77
CA VAL A 170 -37.77 33.90 9.54
C VAL A 170 -37.30 34.74 10.73
N PHE A 171 -36.75 35.92 10.46
CA PHE A 171 -36.41 36.89 11.49
C PHE A 171 -37.67 37.48 12.14
N SER A 172 -37.57 37.88 13.41
CA SER A 172 -38.64 38.62 14.07
C SER A 172 -38.88 39.97 13.40
N SER A 173 -40.11 40.47 13.41
CA SER A 173 -40.44 41.81 12.89
C SER A 173 -39.64 42.93 13.57
N SER A 174 -39.23 42.72 14.83
CA SER A 174 -38.39 43.65 15.58
C SER A 174 -36.89 43.56 15.23
N MET A 175 -36.48 42.53 14.48
CA MET A 175 -35.07 42.19 14.20
C MET A 175 -34.22 42.09 15.48
N GLU A 176 -34.87 41.80 16.61
CA GLU A 176 -34.20 41.61 17.89
C GLU A 176 -33.40 40.32 17.86
N GLY A 177 -32.16 40.39 18.36
CA GLY A 177 -31.25 39.24 18.34
C GLY A 177 -30.75 38.87 16.95
N VAL A 178 -30.78 39.80 15.98
CA VAL A 178 -30.13 39.65 14.66
C VAL A 178 -28.77 40.35 14.67
N SER A 179 -27.77 39.69 14.10
CA SER A 179 -26.42 40.20 13.84
C SER A 179 -26.23 40.45 12.36
N LEU A 180 -25.68 41.62 12.02
CA LEU A 180 -25.28 42.02 10.69
C LEU A 180 -23.77 41.83 10.53
N LEU A 181 -23.36 41.17 9.45
CA LEU A 181 -21.95 41.00 9.12
C LEU A 181 -21.44 42.13 8.23
N SER A 182 -20.14 42.40 8.24
CA SER A 182 -19.49 43.39 7.36
C SER A 182 -19.66 43.08 5.86
N CYS A 183 -19.94 41.82 5.52
CA CYS A 183 -20.32 41.39 4.17
C CYS A 183 -21.82 41.58 3.82
N SER A 184 -22.55 42.34 4.64
CA SER A 184 -23.99 42.65 4.54
C SER A 184 -24.98 41.48 4.62
N HIS A 185 -24.58 40.33 5.18
CA HIS A 185 -25.49 39.21 5.46
C HIS A 185 -25.98 39.26 6.91
N THR A 186 -27.18 38.76 7.16
CA THR A 186 -27.82 38.79 8.49
C THR A 186 -28.08 37.38 9.03
N PHE A 187 -27.92 37.21 10.34
CA PHE A 187 -28.16 35.94 11.04
C PHE A 187 -28.72 36.19 12.43
N HIS A 188 -29.43 35.23 13.01
CA HIS A 188 -29.69 35.28 14.45
C HIS A 188 -28.35 35.24 15.20
N SER A 189 -28.16 36.10 16.19
CA SER A 189 -26.95 36.17 17.00
C SER A 189 -26.62 34.83 17.65
N GLN A 190 -27.63 34.08 18.09
CA GLN A 190 -27.46 32.73 18.64
C GLN A 190 -26.98 31.74 17.57
N CYS A 191 -27.55 31.78 16.37
CA CYS A 191 -27.14 30.90 15.27
C CYS A 191 -25.73 31.24 14.80
N LEU A 192 -25.38 32.52 14.73
CA LEU A 192 -24.04 32.98 14.35
C LEU A 192 -23.01 32.54 15.38
N SER A 193 -23.30 32.73 16.67
CA SER A 193 -22.41 32.29 17.76
C SER A 193 -22.20 30.78 17.76
N ALA A 194 -23.28 30.00 17.57
CA ALA A 194 -23.16 28.55 17.45
C ALA A 194 -22.31 28.15 16.23
N PHE A 195 -22.49 28.84 15.10
CA PHE A 195 -21.69 28.60 13.90
C PHE A 195 -20.20 28.91 14.11
N GLU A 196 -19.88 30.00 14.82
CA GLU A 196 -18.51 30.38 15.17
C GLU A 196 -17.85 29.35 16.11
N GLU A 197 -18.60 28.75 17.04
CA GLU A 197 -18.08 27.72 17.97
C GLU A 197 -17.59 26.46 17.23
N PHE A 198 -18.20 26.11 16.09
CA PHE A 198 -17.77 24.99 15.24
C PHE A 198 -16.80 25.39 14.13
N ASN A 199 -16.26 26.62 14.15
CA ASN A 199 -15.34 27.08 13.12
C ASN A 199 -13.96 26.41 13.24
N ILE A 200 -13.58 25.63 12.23
CA ILE A 200 -12.26 24.98 12.15
C ILE A 200 -11.15 25.88 11.60
N TYR A 201 -11.49 27.09 11.14
CA TYR A 201 -10.55 28.04 10.55
C TYR A 201 -10.10 29.09 11.59
N GLU A 202 -8.89 29.62 11.41
CA GLU A 202 -8.33 30.69 12.28
C GLU A 202 -9.11 32.02 12.21
N VAL A 203 -9.97 32.20 11.20
CA VAL A 203 -10.74 33.43 10.94
C VAL A 203 -12.22 33.10 10.76
N PRO A 204 -13.17 33.88 11.30
CA PRO A 204 -14.60 33.67 11.07
C PRO A 204 -14.97 33.96 9.61
N LEU A 205 -15.61 33.00 8.94
CA LEU A 205 -16.03 33.09 7.54
C LEU A 205 -17.56 33.07 7.41
N CYS A 206 -18.13 33.97 6.62
CA CYS A 206 -19.58 34.09 6.47
C CYS A 206 -20.19 32.79 5.92
N PRO A 207 -21.28 32.25 6.50
CA PRO A 207 -21.94 31.03 6.01
C PRO A 207 -22.40 31.10 4.55
N VAL A 208 -22.69 32.31 4.04
CA VAL A 208 -23.25 32.51 2.69
C VAL A 208 -22.15 32.77 1.66
N CYS A 209 -21.29 33.77 1.88
CA CYS A 209 -20.28 34.17 0.88
C CYS A 209 -18.85 33.75 1.22
N ARG A 210 -18.60 33.14 2.38
CA ARG A 210 -17.28 32.74 2.87
C ARG A 210 -16.25 33.88 3.01
N ALA A 211 -16.69 35.14 2.97
CA ALA A 211 -15.82 36.28 3.27
C ALA A 211 -15.51 36.33 4.77
N SER A 212 -14.30 36.74 5.13
CA SER A 212 -13.96 37.10 6.51
C SER A 212 -14.80 38.29 6.96
N TYR A 213 -15.31 38.27 8.19
CA TYR A 213 -16.24 39.30 8.65
C TYR A 213 -15.99 39.79 10.07
N ARG A 214 -16.54 40.97 10.35
CA ARG A 214 -16.91 41.43 11.70
C ARG A 214 -18.42 41.46 11.80
N CYS A 215 -18.96 41.40 13.01
CA CYS A 215 -20.39 41.42 13.25
C CYS A 215 -20.78 42.57 14.19
N GLN A 216 -21.98 43.11 13.98
CA GLN A 216 -22.60 44.11 14.85
C GLN A 216 -24.09 43.76 15.02
N THR A 217 -24.65 44.03 16.19
CA THR A 217 -26.08 43.77 16.45
C THR A 217 -26.96 44.75 15.68
N TRP A 218 -28.03 44.24 15.05
CA TRP A 218 -28.95 45.01 14.23
C TRP A 218 -29.57 46.20 15.00
N LEU A 219 -29.98 45.96 16.25
CA LEU A 219 -30.57 46.97 17.13
C LEU A 219 -29.62 48.12 17.49
N HIS A 220 -28.32 47.87 17.52
CA HIS A 220 -27.34 48.92 17.78
C HIS A 220 -27.24 49.86 16.56
N LEU A 221 -27.32 49.31 15.35
CA LEU A 221 -27.28 50.07 14.11
C LEU A 221 -28.56 50.84 13.84
N THR A 222 -29.72 50.27 14.19
CA THR A 222 -30.99 51.01 14.10
C THR A 222 -30.99 52.27 14.97
N LYS A 223 -30.34 52.23 16.15
CA LYS A 223 -30.24 53.38 17.06
C LYS A 223 -29.24 54.45 16.57
N LEU A 224 -28.28 54.06 15.73
CA LEU A 224 -27.31 54.98 15.13
C LEU A 224 -27.83 55.63 13.84
N ALA A 225 -28.84 55.03 13.21
CA ALA A 225 -29.44 55.50 11.95
C ALA A 225 -30.72 56.34 12.14
N THR A 226 -31.19 56.52 13.38
CA THR A 226 -32.26 57.46 13.76
C THR A 226 -31.67 58.76 14.28
#